data_AF-K1YW76-F1
#
_entry.id   AF-K1YW76-F1
#
_cell.length_a   1.000
_cell.length_b   1.000
_cell.length_c   1.000
_cell.angle_alpha   90.00
_cell.angle_beta   90.00
_cell.angle_gamma   90.00
#
_symmetry.space_group_name_H-M   'P 1'
#
loop_
_entity.id
_entity.type
_entity.pdbx_description
1 polymer ?
#
loop_
_entity_poly.entity_id
_entity_poly.type
_entity_poly.pdbx_seq_one_letter_code
_entity_poly.pdbx_strand_id
1 'polypeptide(L)' 'SGRTVGLHTLASVIWEEEETIEDVVEPYLLKIGFLERTPRGRKLSEAGEKYIRMGK' A
#
# COMPACT_ATOMS: atom_id res chain seq x y z
N SER A 1 -3.09 12.28 7.81
CA SER A 1 -4.26 11.79 7.05
C SER A 1 -3.80 11.26 5.71
N GLY A 2 -3.70 9.94 5.59
CA GLY A 2 -3.03 9.23 4.49
C GLY A 2 -3.52 9.67 3.12
N ARG A 3 -2.63 10.31 2.35
CA ARG A 3 -2.87 10.58 0.93
C ARG A 3 -2.85 9.26 0.20
N THR A 4 -3.93 8.97 -0.51
CA THR A 4 -4.03 7.84 -1.39
C THR A 4 -3.08 8.01 -2.58
N VAL A 5 -2.39 6.94 -2.98
CA VAL A 5 -1.46 6.93 -4.12
C VAL A 5 -1.93 5.94 -5.17
N GLY A 6 -1.88 6.31 -6.46
CA GLY A 6 -2.22 5.41 -7.56
C GLY A 6 -1.24 4.24 -7.67
N LEU A 7 -1.69 3.09 -8.16
CA LEU A 7 -0.85 1.90 -8.36
C LEU A 7 0.32 2.17 -9.28
N HIS A 8 0.01 2.74 -10.45
CA HIS A 8 1.02 3.18 -11.41
C HIS A 8 2.13 4.03 -10.80
N THR A 9 1.77 4.98 -9.93
CA THR A 9 2.74 5.82 -9.23
C THR A 9 3.56 5.01 -8.22
N LEU A 10 2.94 4.11 -7.45
CA LEU A 10 3.65 3.25 -6.51
C LEU A 10 4.64 2.33 -7.24
N ALA A 11 4.18 1.64 -8.29
CA ALA A 11 4.96 0.78 -9.17
C ALA A 11 6.19 1.52 -9.72
N SER A 12 5.97 2.72 -10.26
CA SER A 12 7.05 3.57 -10.78
C SER A 12 8.09 3.95 -9.73
N VAL A 13 7.68 4.20 -8.49
CA VAL A 13 8.58 4.63 -7.41
C VAL A 13 9.45 3.49 -6.88
N ILE A 14 8.91 2.27 -6.85
CA ILE A 14 9.63 1.10 -6.31
C ILE A 14 10.27 0.23 -7.40
N TRP A 15 10.16 0.63 -8.67
CA TRP A 15 10.69 -0.07 -9.84
C TRP A 15 10.14 -1.50 -10.00
N GLU A 16 8.84 -1.65 -9.73
CA GLU A 16 8.12 -2.91 -9.86
C GLU A 16 6.98 -2.80 -10.88
N GLU A 17 6.52 -3.94 -11.39
CA GLU A 17 5.33 -4.00 -12.24
C GLU A 17 4.04 -3.88 -11.42
N GLU A 18 3.01 -3.25 -11.99
CA GLU A 18 1.71 -3.08 -11.34
C GLU A 18 1.08 -4.45 -10.97
N GLU A 19 1.18 -5.43 -11.86
CA GLU A 19 0.70 -6.80 -11.65
C GLU A 19 1.42 -7.48 -10.48
N THR A 20 2.74 -7.32 -10.38
CA THR A 20 3.52 -7.87 -9.25
C THR A 20 3.03 -7.28 -7.92
N ILE A 21 2.75 -5.98 -7.87
CA ILE A 21 2.21 -5.36 -6.67
C ILE A 21 0.82 -5.92 -6.34
N GLU A 22 -0.09 -6.00 -7.31
CA GLU A 22 -1.47 -6.45 -7.09
C GLU A 22 -1.59 -7.92 -6.72
N ASP A 23 -0.79 -8.78 -7.35
CA ASP A 23 -0.95 -10.24 -7.25
C ASP A 23 -0.01 -10.87 -6.21
N VAL A 24 1.11 -10.22 -5.89
CA VAL A 24 2.09 -10.74 -4.95
C VAL A 24 2.11 -9.95 -3.64
N VAL A 25 2.16 -8.61 -3.71
CA VAL A 25 2.41 -7.76 -2.54
C VAL A 25 1.13 -7.43 -1.78
N GLU A 26 0.11 -6.95 -2.47
CA GLU A 26 -1.14 -6.49 -1.86
C GLU A 26 -1.90 -7.58 -1.09
N PRO A 27 -1.96 -8.86 -1.53
CA PRO A 27 -2.72 -9.87 -0.80
C PRO A 27 -2.28 -10.03 0.65
N TYR A 28 -0.97 -9.96 0.91
CA TYR A 28 -0.45 -10.02 2.28
C TYR A 28 -0.79 -8.77 3.07
N LEU A 29 -0.55 -7.58 2.51
CA LEU A 29 -0.77 -6.31 3.21
C LEU A 29 -2.26 -6.05 3.50
N LEU A 30 -3.15 -6.45 2.59
CA LEU A 30 -4.60 -6.43 2.79
C LEU A 30 -5.01 -7.40 3.90
N LYS A 31 -4.46 -8.63 3.88
CA LYS A 31 -4.77 -9.66 4.89
C LYS A 31 -4.40 -9.25 6.30
N ILE A 32 -3.25 -8.60 6.49
CA ILE A 32 -2.82 -8.10 7.82
C ILE A 32 -3.41 -6.73 8.16
N GLY A 33 -4.26 -6.18 7.27
CA GLY A 33 -4.94 -4.91 7.48
C GLY A 33 -4.01 -3.69 7.45
N PHE A 34 -2.89 -3.73 6.72
CA PHE A 34 -1.93 -2.63 6.60
C PHE A 34 -2.18 -1.75 5.38
N LEU A 35 -2.94 -2.25 4.41
CA LEU A 35 -3.28 -1.55 3.17
C LEU A 35 -4.81 -1.47 3.02
N GLU A 36 -5.28 -0.38 2.42
CA GLU A 36 -6.66 -0.19 1.99
C GLU A 36 -6.67 0.13 0.48
N ARG A 37 -7.48 -0.62 -0.28
CA ARG A 37 -7.82 -0.24 -1.67
C ARG A 37 -8.97 0.76 -1.64
N THR A 38 -8.85 1.84 -2.40
CA THR A 38 -9.89 2.85 -2.57
C THR A 38 -10.05 3.19 -4.06
N PRO A 39 -11.17 3.79 -4.49
CA PRO A 39 -11.33 4.26 -5.87
C PRO A 39 -10.26 5.28 -6.31
N ARG A 40 -9.58 5.93 -5.36
CA ARG A 40 -8.51 6.91 -5.61
C ARG A 40 -7.10 6.31 -5.56
N GLY A 41 -6.97 4.99 -5.36
CA GLY A 41 -5.71 4.28 -5.23
C GLY A 41 -5.52 3.59 -3.87
N ARG A 42 -4.27 3.39 -3.48
CA ARG A 42 -3.82 2.65 -2.30
C ARG A 42 -3.59 3.61 -1.14
N LYS A 43 -4.10 3.26 0.03
CA LYS A 43 -3.95 4.06 1.25
C LYS A 43 -3.40 3.17 2.37
N LEU A 44 -2.45 3.70 3.13
CA LEU A 44 -1.98 3.04 4.35
C LEU A 44 -3.10 3.06 5.39
N SER A 45 -3.39 1.92 6.01
CA SER A 45 -4.38 1.85 7.09
C SER A 45 -3.83 2.48 8.37
N GLU A 46 -4.68 2.68 9.38
CA GLU A 46 -4.24 3.14 10.70
C GLU A 46 -3.26 2.16 11.36
N ALA A 47 -3.48 0.85 11.19
CA ALA A 47 -2.59 -0.19 11.70
C ALA A 47 -1.21 -0.13 11.02
N GLY A 48 -1.18 0.06 9.69
CA GLY A 48 0.06 0.24 8.93
C GLY A 48 0.80 1.52 9.32
N GLU A 49 0.08 2.63 9.50
CA GLU A 49 0.67 3.91 9.93
C GLU A 49 1.31 3.79 11.33
N LYS A 50 0.63 3.11 12.25
CA LYS A 50 1.17 2.83 13.58
C LYS A 50 2.42 1.94 13.51
N TYR A 51 2.40 0.86 12.71
CA TYR A 51 3.54 -0.04 12.55
C TYR A 51 4.81 0.68 12.08
N ILE A 52 4.70 1.50 11.04
CA ILE A 52 5.84 2.28 10.51
C ILE A 52 6.36 3.30 11.54
N ARG A 53 5.46 3.91 12.33
CA ARG A 53 5.85 4.86 13.37
C ARG A 53 6.51 4.20 14.59
N MET A 54 6.16 2.94 14.90
CA MET A 54 6.79 2.20 16.00
C MET A 54 8.23 1.79 15.70
N GLY A 55 8.60 1.71 14.42
CA GLY A 55 9.97 1.43 13.98
C GLY A 55 10.86 2.67 13.82
N LYS A 56 10.36 3.88 14.16
CA LYS A 56 11.14 5.13 14.22
C LYS A 56 11.40 5.51 15.66
#